data_AF-A0A3D2RIL6-F1
#
_entry.id   AF-A0A3D2RIL6-F1
#
_cell.length_a   1.000
_cell.length_b   1.000
_cell.length_c   1.000
_cell.angle_alpha   90.00
_cell.angle_beta   90.00
_cell.angle_gamma   90.00
#
_symmetry.space_group_name_H-M   'P 1'
#
loop_
_entity.id
_entity.type
_entity.pdbx_description
1 polymer ?
#
loop_
_entity_poly.entity_id
_entity_poly.type
_entity_poly.pdbx_seq_one_letter_code
_entity_poly.pdbx_strand_id
1 'polypeptide(L)'
;LLLGMAHVIAREGLIDEAFLADRTTEAEAFLAHVKEFTPEWASNICDVPPELIEQAALLYGRADRGAIYYTLGITEHICGVDNVQSLCNLALMTGNIGREGTGINPMRGQNNIQGAGDVGAIPNNYPGFQPVTDPANQAKFEEAWGRKIDIDKGITKVRALELAGDKIRAMLIDGENTLVTDPDREHCEHALKSLDFLVVCDLFMTETAGLADVVFPASGFAETDGTQTNTERRVQRLRRATPPPGEAKPDWWIVSRLAQRMGFQGFDYSEAKDVFNELCSLSPTYAGLDWDRVEHGEYQWPVPEEGHPGTPRLHEDGFINGRGIFKLIRYRDPAETVDDEYPV
;
A
#
# COMPACT_ATOMS: atom_id res chain seq x y z
N LEU A 1 -7.08 -6.13 -22.63
CA LEU A 1 -6.63 -4.76 -22.99
C LEU A 1 -5.11 -4.55 -22.89
N LEU A 2 -4.49 -4.51 -21.68
CA LEU A 2 -3.07 -4.14 -21.51
C LEU A 2 -2.09 -5.00 -22.31
N LEU A 3 -2.32 -6.32 -22.36
CA LEU A 3 -1.53 -7.24 -23.17
C LEU A 3 -1.64 -6.94 -24.68
N GLY A 4 -2.83 -6.56 -25.15
CA GLY A 4 -3.05 -6.13 -26.53
C GLY A 4 -2.34 -4.83 -26.87
N MET A 5 -2.26 -3.90 -25.91
CA MET A 5 -1.44 -2.69 -26.08
C MET A 5 0.06 -3.03 -26.14
N ALA A 6 0.54 -3.90 -25.25
CA ALA A 6 1.94 -4.34 -25.25
C ALA A 6 2.32 -5.02 -26.57
N HIS A 7 1.43 -5.84 -27.13
CA HIS A 7 1.59 -6.45 -28.45
C HIS A 7 1.83 -5.40 -29.53
N VAL A 8 0.97 -4.38 -29.61
CA VAL A 8 1.08 -3.33 -30.65
C VAL A 8 2.37 -2.53 -30.48
N ILE A 9 2.72 -2.12 -29.25
CA ILE A 9 3.97 -1.39 -28.99
C ILE A 9 5.18 -2.21 -29.46
N ALA A 10 5.20 -3.51 -29.18
CA ALA A 10 6.27 -4.40 -29.62
C ALA A 10 6.31 -4.60 -31.14
N ARG A 11 5.14 -4.83 -31.76
CA ARG A 11 4.98 -5.03 -33.21
C ARG A 11 5.47 -3.83 -34.01
N GLU A 12 5.18 -2.63 -33.53
CA GLU A 12 5.49 -1.35 -34.20
C GLU A 12 6.91 -0.83 -33.89
N GLY A 13 7.71 -1.58 -33.11
CA GLY A 13 9.07 -1.18 -32.75
C GLY A 13 9.14 0.05 -31.83
N LEU A 14 8.11 0.27 -31.00
CA LEU A 14 7.99 1.40 -30.07
C LEU A 14 8.56 1.09 -28.68
N ILE A 15 9.53 0.19 -28.62
CA ILE A 15 10.19 -0.25 -27.39
C ILE A 15 11.45 0.60 -27.19
N ASP A 16 11.74 0.96 -25.94
CA ASP A 16 13.03 1.54 -25.57
C ASP A 16 14.07 0.43 -25.39
N GLU A 17 14.74 0.05 -26.49
CA GLU A 17 15.72 -1.04 -26.52
C GLU A 17 16.91 -0.77 -25.57
N ALA A 18 17.34 0.49 -25.47
CA ALA A 18 18.45 0.87 -24.62
C ALA A 18 18.06 0.72 -23.13
N PHE A 19 16.89 1.20 -22.74
CA PHE A 19 16.37 1.03 -21.39
C PHE A 19 16.19 -0.45 -21.05
N LEU A 20 15.69 -1.26 -21.98
CA LEU A 20 15.51 -2.70 -21.76
C LEU A 20 16.83 -3.40 -21.48
N ALA A 21 17.82 -3.17 -22.35
CA ALA A 21 19.13 -3.78 -22.26
C ALA A 21 19.91 -3.35 -21.01
N ASP A 22 19.74 -2.10 -20.56
CA ASP A 22 20.46 -1.57 -19.41
C ASP A 22 19.75 -1.84 -18.07
N ARG A 23 18.42 -1.70 -18.03
CA ARG A 23 17.67 -1.56 -16.77
C ARG A 23 16.66 -2.67 -16.48
N THR A 24 16.46 -3.64 -17.37
CA THR A 24 15.41 -4.67 -17.22
C THR A 24 15.90 -6.11 -17.36
N THR A 25 15.14 -7.08 -16.89
CA THR A 25 15.38 -8.52 -17.10
C THR A 25 14.11 -9.21 -17.59
N GLU A 26 14.26 -10.38 -18.21
CA GLU A 26 13.16 -11.19 -18.80
C GLU A 26 12.47 -10.55 -20.02
N ALA A 27 13.06 -9.51 -20.62
CA ALA A 27 12.44 -8.78 -21.73
C ALA A 27 12.24 -9.67 -22.97
N GLU A 28 13.21 -10.50 -23.35
CA GLU A 28 13.08 -11.38 -24.53
C GLU A 28 11.90 -12.34 -24.38
N ALA A 29 11.78 -12.99 -23.23
CA ALA A 29 10.68 -13.90 -22.93
C ALA A 29 9.33 -13.16 -22.96
N PHE A 30 9.28 -11.94 -22.41
CA PHE A 30 8.08 -11.11 -22.44
C PHE A 30 7.68 -10.68 -23.86
N LEU A 31 8.64 -10.25 -24.68
CA LEU A 31 8.38 -9.86 -26.07
C LEU A 31 7.95 -11.04 -26.94
N ALA A 32 8.44 -12.24 -26.66
CA ALA A 32 7.94 -13.46 -27.29
C ALA A 32 6.50 -13.77 -26.83
N HIS A 33 6.24 -13.66 -25.53
CA HIS A 33 4.93 -13.89 -24.91
C HIS A 33 3.85 -12.97 -25.47
N VAL A 34 4.11 -11.66 -25.59
CA VAL A 34 3.06 -10.72 -26.02
C VAL A 34 2.65 -10.84 -27.48
N LYS A 35 3.40 -11.58 -28.32
CA LYS A 35 3.00 -11.86 -29.71
C LYS A 35 1.67 -12.59 -29.82
N GLU A 36 1.25 -13.33 -28.78
CA GLU A 36 0.00 -14.09 -28.79
C GLU A 36 -1.26 -13.22 -28.55
N PHE A 37 -1.11 -11.98 -28.07
CA PHE A 37 -2.22 -11.11 -27.67
C PHE A 37 -2.50 -10.01 -28.69
N THR A 38 -3.01 -10.35 -29.87
CA THR A 38 -3.34 -9.33 -30.89
C THR A 38 -4.45 -8.38 -30.42
N PRO A 39 -4.62 -7.20 -31.05
CA PRO A 39 -5.76 -6.32 -30.81
C PRO A 39 -7.11 -7.02 -30.97
N GLU A 40 -7.27 -7.91 -31.95
CA GLU A 40 -8.49 -8.70 -32.18
C GLU A 40 -8.74 -9.68 -31.03
N TRP A 41 -7.68 -10.34 -30.54
CA TRP A 41 -7.78 -11.20 -29.36
C TRP A 41 -8.27 -10.41 -28.15
N ALA A 42 -7.68 -9.23 -27.90
CA ALA A 42 -8.07 -8.39 -26.77
C ALA A 42 -9.50 -7.85 -26.93
N SER A 43 -9.89 -7.49 -28.15
CA SER A 43 -11.22 -6.97 -28.48
C SER A 43 -12.34 -7.96 -28.14
N ASN A 44 -12.14 -9.24 -28.45
CA ASN A 44 -13.10 -10.30 -28.12
C ASN A 44 -13.33 -10.50 -26.62
N ILE A 45 -12.47 -9.95 -25.75
CA ILE A 45 -12.54 -10.13 -24.30
C ILE A 45 -13.04 -8.86 -23.61
N CYS A 46 -12.53 -7.69 -24.01
CA CYS A 46 -12.86 -6.44 -23.34
C CYS A 46 -13.90 -5.59 -24.08
N ASP A 47 -14.45 -6.09 -25.18
CA ASP A 47 -15.45 -5.40 -26.03
C ASP A 47 -15.02 -4.00 -26.49
N VAL A 48 -13.71 -3.79 -26.63
CA VAL A 48 -13.13 -2.56 -27.20
C VAL A 48 -12.74 -2.84 -28.65
N PRO A 49 -13.18 -2.02 -29.64
CA PRO A 49 -12.78 -2.18 -31.03
C PRO A 49 -11.25 -2.28 -31.20
N PRO A 50 -10.72 -3.21 -32.03
CA PRO A 50 -9.28 -3.41 -32.19
C PRO A 50 -8.55 -2.11 -32.55
N GLU A 51 -9.17 -1.26 -33.38
CA GLU A 51 -8.59 0.00 -33.84
C GLU A 51 -8.36 1.00 -32.70
N LEU A 52 -9.22 0.98 -31.67
CA LEU A 52 -9.05 1.83 -30.49
C LEU A 52 -7.94 1.31 -29.58
N ILE A 53 -7.78 -0.01 -29.49
CA ILE A 53 -6.65 -0.64 -28.78
C ILE A 53 -5.33 -0.25 -29.45
N GLU A 54 -5.27 -0.33 -30.78
CA GLU A 54 -4.09 0.10 -31.55
C GLU A 54 -3.79 1.59 -31.35
N GLN A 55 -4.81 2.45 -31.45
CA GLN A 55 -4.65 3.89 -31.24
C GLN A 55 -4.11 4.22 -29.85
N ALA A 56 -4.65 3.58 -28.79
CA ALA A 56 -4.19 3.78 -27.43
C ALA A 56 -2.73 3.31 -27.25
N ALA A 57 -2.38 2.17 -27.83
CA ALA A 57 -1.02 1.62 -27.77
C ALA A 57 -0.01 2.52 -28.49
N LEU A 58 -0.34 3.00 -29.68
CA LEU A 58 0.49 3.94 -30.45
C LEU A 58 0.64 5.28 -29.74
N LEU A 59 -0.43 5.79 -29.12
CA LEU A 59 -0.38 7.03 -28.36
C LEU A 59 0.57 6.93 -27.17
N TYR A 60 0.46 5.85 -26.38
CA TYR A 60 1.34 5.62 -25.24
C TYR A 60 2.78 5.32 -25.66
N GLY A 61 2.97 4.41 -26.63
CA GLY A 61 4.30 3.98 -27.09
C GLY A 61 5.10 5.06 -27.83
N ARG A 62 4.45 6.10 -28.38
CA ARG A 62 5.13 7.23 -29.04
C ARG A 62 5.37 8.43 -28.12
N ALA A 63 4.81 8.44 -26.91
CA ALA A 63 4.98 9.56 -26.00
C ALA A 63 6.43 9.63 -25.49
N ASP A 64 7.05 10.82 -25.53
CA ASP A 64 8.36 11.04 -24.87
C ASP A 64 8.27 10.83 -23.35
N ARG A 65 7.10 11.16 -22.78
CA ARG A 65 6.80 11.02 -21.36
C ARG A 65 5.40 10.45 -21.16
N GLY A 66 5.34 9.15 -20.91
CA GLY A 66 4.12 8.43 -20.54
C GLY A 66 4.06 8.21 -19.03
N ALA A 67 2.98 8.68 -18.40
CA ALA A 67 2.70 8.39 -16.99
C ALA A 67 1.40 7.58 -16.88
N ILE A 68 1.42 6.54 -16.06
CA ILE A 68 0.26 5.72 -15.75
C ILE A 68 -0.24 6.11 -14.37
N TYR A 69 -1.52 6.47 -14.27
CA TYR A 69 -2.23 6.70 -13.01
C TYR A 69 -3.33 5.66 -12.88
N TYR A 70 -3.39 4.95 -11.75
CA TYR A 70 -4.39 3.90 -11.55
C TYR A 70 -4.92 3.87 -10.12
N THR A 71 -6.12 3.31 -9.96
CA THR A 71 -6.85 3.19 -8.68
C THR A 71 -7.44 1.78 -8.57
N LEU A 72 -8.57 1.67 -7.88
CA LEU A 72 -9.27 0.45 -7.51
C LEU A 72 -9.74 -0.39 -8.70
N GLY A 73 -10.07 0.21 -9.85
CA GLY A 73 -10.43 -0.51 -11.08
C GLY A 73 -9.31 -1.36 -11.70
N ILE A 74 -8.13 -1.35 -11.08
CA ILE A 74 -7.02 -2.26 -11.40
C ILE A 74 -6.82 -3.27 -10.26
N THR A 75 -6.88 -2.82 -9.00
CA THR A 75 -6.47 -3.62 -7.83
C THR A 75 -7.60 -4.45 -7.22
N GLU A 76 -8.85 -3.99 -7.26
CA GLU A 76 -10.02 -4.66 -6.65
C GLU A 76 -10.63 -5.71 -7.59
N HIS A 77 -9.74 -6.54 -8.13
CA HIS A 77 -10.09 -7.71 -8.93
C HIS A 77 -9.26 -8.89 -8.43
N ILE A 78 -9.75 -10.11 -8.65
CA ILE A 78 -8.99 -11.33 -8.31
C ILE A 78 -7.60 -11.37 -9.00
N CYS A 79 -7.47 -10.67 -10.12
CA CYS A 79 -6.28 -10.49 -10.93
C CYS A 79 -5.56 -9.14 -10.69
N GLY A 80 -5.82 -8.47 -9.57
CA GLY A 80 -5.29 -7.13 -9.33
C GLY A 80 -3.77 -7.05 -9.37
N VAL A 81 -3.07 -8.04 -8.83
CA VAL A 81 -1.60 -8.14 -8.92
C VAL A 81 -1.13 -8.26 -10.38
N ASP A 82 -1.81 -9.09 -11.16
CA ASP A 82 -1.50 -9.32 -12.58
C ASP A 82 -1.74 -8.07 -13.43
N ASN A 83 -2.81 -7.32 -13.11
CA ASN A 83 -3.13 -6.05 -13.76
C ASN A 83 -2.06 -4.99 -13.48
N VAL A 84 -1.64 -4.83 -12.21
CA VAL A 84 -0.55 -3.90 -11.85
C VAL A 84 0.76 -4.30 -12.52
N GLN A 85 1.10 -5.59 -12.54
CA GLN A 85 2.31 -6.07 -13.22
C GLN A 85 2.25 -5.82 -14.74
N SER A 86 1.07 -5.91 -15.35
CA SER A 86 0.87 -5.57 -16.76
C SER A 86 1.07 -4.08 -17.04
N LEU A 87 0.62 -3.18 -16.14
CA LEU A 87 0.93 -1.75 -16.23
C LEU A 87 2.43 -1.48 -16.07
N CYS A 88 3.09 -2.17 -15.13
CA CYS A 88 4.55 -2.09 -14.98
C CYS A 88 5.27 -2.53 -16.26
N ASN A 89 4.84 -3.62 -16.90
CA ASN A 89 5.42 -4.07 -18.17
C ASN A 89 5.33 -3.00 -19.26
N LEU A 90 4.20 -2.30 -19.39
CA LEU A 90 4.05 -1.19 -20.34
C LEU A 90 5.04 -0.04 -20.06
N ALA A 91 5.17 0.36 -18.80
CA ALA A 91 6.13 1.39 -18.41
C ALA A 91 7.59 0.96 -18.63
N LEU A 92 7.92 -0.29 -18.31
CA LEU A 92 9.25 -0.86 -18.54
C LEU A 92 9.59 -0.93 -20.03
N MET A 93 8.68 -1.42 -20.88
CA MET A 93 8.96 -1.58 -22.32
C MET A 93 9.12 -0.25 -23.06
N THR A 94 8.55 0.83 -22.52
CA THR A 94 8.63 2.18 -23.09
C THR A 94 9.66 3.08 -22.38
N GLY A 95 10.42 2.57 -21.41
CA GLY A 95 11.41 3.37 -20.67
C GLY A 95 10.81 4.50 -19.81
N ASN A 96 9.52 4.42 -19.48
CA ASN A 96 8.75 5.43 -18.77
C ASN A 96 8.87 5.29 -17.23
N ILE A 97 10.09 5.12 -16.72
CA ILE A 97 10.41 4.99 -15.28
C ILE A 97 11.68 5.79 -14.96
N GLY A 98 11.74 6.40 -13.76
CA GLY A 98 12.94 7.08 -13.28
C GLY A 98 13.20 8.44 -13.94
N ARG A 99 12.17 9.03 -14.56
CA ARG A 99 12.26 10.33 -15.26
C ARG A 99 11.06 11.20 -14.90
N GLU A 100 11.25 12.52 -14.92
CA GLU A 100 10.18 13.48 -14.67
C GLU A 100 9.06 13.40 -15.72
N GLY A 101 7.80 13.39 -15.26
CA GLY A 101 6.62 13.26 -16.11
C GLY A 101 6.33 11.82 -16.57
N THR A 102 7.05 10.83 -16.04
CA THR A 102 6.84 9.40 -16.30
C THR A 102 6.43 8.67 -15.02
N GLY A 103 6.29 7.35 -15.09
CA GLY A 103 6.14 6.50 -13.92
C GLY A 103 4.82 5.76 -13.84
N ILE A 104 4.74 4.87 -12.85
CA ILE A 104 3.51 4.19 -12.47
C ILE A 104 3.06 4.73 -11.10
N ASN A 105 1.88 5.33 -11.09
CA ASN A 105 1.41 6.16 -9.98
C ASN A 105 0.10 5.56 -9.43
N PRO A 106 0.17 4.67 -8.42
CA PRO A 106 -1.02 4.27 -7.68
C PRO A 106 -1.59 5.47 -6.93
N MET A 107 -2.81 5.85 -7.28
CA MET A 107 -3.54 6.91 -6.61
C MET A 107 -4.20 6.33 -5.36
N ARG A 108 -3.51 6.48 -4.24
CA ARG A 108 -3.95 5.98 -2.93
C ARG A 108 -5.14 6.81 -2.42
N GLY A 109 -6.16 6.12 -1.89
CA GLY A 109 -7.42 6.75 -1.48
C GLY A 109 -7.36 7.50 -0.15
N GLN A 110 -7.09 6.78 0.95
CA GLN A 110 -7.08 7.37 2.29
C GLN A 110 -5.83 8.26 2.51
N ASN A 111 -5.99 9.31 3.33
CA ASN A 111 -4.99 10.35 3.57
C ASN A 111 -3.61 9.83 4.00
N ASN A 112 -3.56 8.70 4.70
CA ASN A 112 -2.35 8.16 5.31
C ASN A 112 -2.16 6.66 5.05
N ILE A 113 -2.80 6.07 4.04
CA ILE A 113 -2.59 4.65 3.71
C ILE A 113 -1.17 4.37 3.22
N GLN A 114 -0.47 5.39 2.71
CA GLN A 114 0.98 5.31 2.51
C GLN A 114 1.70 5.22 3.86
N GLY A 115 1.46 6.17 4.76
CA GLY A 115 2.10 6.19 6.08
C GLY A 115 1.81 4.96 6.94
N ALA A 116 0.59 4.41 6.89
CA ALA A 116 0.24 3.17 7.59
C ALA A 116 1.14 2.00 7.12
N GLY A 117 1.34 1.84 5.80
CA GLY A 117 2.28 0.88 5.27
C GLY A 117 3.74 1.19 5.66
N ASP A 118 4.11 2.47 5.65
CA ASP A 118 5.46 2.92 5.99
C ASP A 118 5.82 2.61 7.45
N VAL A 119 4.85 2.64 8.37
CA VAL A 119 5.05 2.32 9.80
C VAL A 119 4.85 0.83 10.12
N GLY A 120 4.68 -0.03 9.12
CA GLY A 120 4.54 -1.47 9.34
C GLY A 120 3.15 -1.90 9.82
N ALA A 121 2.09 -1.13 9.54
CA ALA A 121 0.70 -1.59 9.70
C ALA A 121 0.32 -2.60 8.59
N ILE A 122 1.21 -3.56 8.33
CA ILE A 122 1.10 -4.65 7.38
C ILE A 122 1.74 -5.90 8.02
N PRO A 123 1.15 -7.09 7.84
CA PRO A 123 1.48 -8.25 8.67
C PRO A 123 2.89 -8.85 8.43
N ASN A 124 3.60 -8.41 7.41
CA ASN A 124 4.85 -9.02 6.95
C ASN A 124 6.06 -8.07 6.97
N ASN A 125 5.91 -6.84 7.47
CA ASN A 125 7.00 -5.88 7.54
C ASN A 125 6.99 -5.10 8.86
N TYR A 126 8.19 -4.86 9.38
CA TYR A 126 8.46 -3.77 10.31
C TYR A 126 8.43 -2.40 9.59
N PRO A 127 8.44 -1.26 10.33
CA PRO A 127 8.52 0.06 9.73
C PRO A 127 9.61 0.19 8.65
N GLY A 128 9.38 0.98 7.61
CA GLY A 128 10.31 1.17 6.49
C GLY A 128 10.38 -0.02 5.51
N PHE A 129 9.30 -0.81 5.41
CA PHE A 129 9.20 -1.98 4.53
C PHE A 129 10.27 -3.05 4.80
N GLN A 130 10.63 -3.25 6.05
CA GLN A 130 11.68 -4.19 6.46
C GLN A 130 11.06 -5.57 6.75
N PRO A 131 11.32 -6.62 5.96
CA PRO A 131 10.63 -7.90 6.11
C PRO A 131 10.84 -8.52 7.50
N VAL A 132 9.75 -8.99 8.11
CA VAL A 132 9.79 -9.63 9.45
C VAL A 132 10.55 -10.96 9.45
N THR A 133 10.70 -11.58 8.28
CA THR A 133 11.40 -12.86 8.10
C THR A 133 12.92 -12.70 7.92
N ASP A 134 13.45 -11.48 7.89
CA ASP A 134 14.89 -11.23 7.79
C ASP A 134 15.53 -11.24 9.20
N PRO A 135 16.47 -12.16 9.48
CA PRO A 135 17.12 -12.24 10.79
C PRO A 135 17.84 -10.95 11.22
N ALA A 136 18.36 -10.15 10.29
CA ALA A 136 19.02 -8.89 10.62
C ALA A 136 18.00 -7.85 11.11
N ASN A 137 16.82 -7.81 10.49
CA ASN A 137 15.74 -6.94 10.95
C ASN A 137 15.21 -7.41 12.30
N GLN A 138 15.01 -8.72 12.48
CA GLN A 138 14.58 -9.29 13.77
C GLN A 138 15.54 -8.86 14.90
N ALA A 139 16.85 -9.10 14.74
CA ALA A 139 17.84 -8.73 15.75
C ALA A 139 17.79 -7.24 16.10
N LYS A 140 17.66 -6.36 15.09
CA LYS A 140 17.56 -4.92 15.29
C LYS A 140 16.32 -4.52 16.11
N PHE A 141 15.14 -5.06 15.78
CA PHE A 141 13.91 -4.71 16.49
C PHE A 141 13.83 -5.37 17.87
N GLU A 142 14.43 -6.55 18.06
CA GLU A 142 14.57 -7.18 19.37
C GLU A 142 15.46 -6.36 20.31
N GLU A 143 16.58 -5.83 19.79
CA GLU A 143 17.45 -4.92 20.53
C GLU A 143 16.73 -3.62 20.88
N ALA A 144 16.09 -2.98 19.90
CA ALA A 144 15.39 -1.71 20.09
C ALA A 144 14.26 -1.80 21.13
N TRP A 145 13.47 -2.88 21.09
CA TRP A 145 12.29 -3.04 21.94
C TRP A 145 12.53 -3.91 23.18
N GLY A 146 13.76 -4.42 23.37
CA GLY A 146 14.17 -5.17 24.55
C GLY A 146 13.41 -6.48 24.76
N ARG A 147 12.87 -7.08 23.69
CA ARG A 147 12.07 -8.30 23.75
C ARG A 147 12.23 -9.14 22.49
N LYS A 148 11.96 -10.44 22.62
CA LYS A 148 11.81 -11.29 21.43
C LYS A 148 10.57 -10.88 20.63
N ILE A 149 10.72 -10.89 19.32
CA ILE A 149 9.63 -10.64 18.37
C ILE A 149 9.24 -11.96 17.69
N ASP A 150 7.99 -12.03 17.26
CA ASP A 150 7.53 -13.15 16.45
C ASP A 150 8.28 -13.17 15.10
N ILE A 151 8.69 -14.37 14.70
CA ILE A 151 9.46 -14.60 13.47
C ILE A 151 8.55 -14.92 12.28
N ASP A 152 7.28 -15.26 12.55
CA ASP A 152 6.33 -15.66 11.54
C ASP A 152 5.60 -14.45 10.93
N LYS A 153 5.15 -14.61 9.69
CA LYS A 153 4.31 -13.60 9.05
C LYS A 153 2.96 -13.58 9.74
N GLY A 154 2.50 -12.38 10.09
CA GLY A 154 1.14 -12.17 10.55
C GLY A 154 0.10 -12.54 9.49
N ILE A 155 -1.16 -12.59 9.91
CA ILE A 155 -2.31 -12.80 9.03
C ILE A 155 -2.88 -11.46 8.54
N THR A 156 -3.53 -11.48 7.37
CA THR A 156 -4.27 -10.31 6.87
C THR A 156 -5.59 -10.14 7.63
N LYS A 157 -6.18 -8.94 7.58
CA LYS A 157 -7.51 -8.67 8.17
C LYS A 157 -8.57 -9.67 7.69
N VAL A 158 -8.64 -9.92 6.38
CA VAL A 158 -9.57 -10.90 5.80
C VAL A 158 -9.40 -12.28 6.45
N ARG A 159 -8.16 -12.75 6.57
CA ARG A 159 -7.89 -14.04 7.21
C ARG A 159 -8.18 -14.02 8.72
N ALA A 160 -8.03 -12.88 9.39
CA ALA A 160 -8.37 -12.74 10.79
C ALA A 160 -9.89 -12.85 11.02
N LEU A 161 -10.70 -12.24 10.15
CA LEU A 161 -12.18 -12.36 10.18
C LEU A 161 -12.64 -13.80 9.93
N GLU A 162 -12.05 -14.51 8.96
CA GLU A 162 -12.33 -15.94 8.72
C GLU A 162 -12.02 -16.84 9.92
N LEU A 163 -11.08 -16.43 10.76
CA LEU A 163 -10.62 -17.18 11.93
C LEU A 163 -11.26 -16.71 13.24
N ALA A 164 -12.13 -15.70 13.20
CA ALA A 164 -12.79 -15.13 14.36
C ALA A 164 -13.69 -16.17 15.05
N GLY A 165 -13.60 -16.25 16.37
CA GLY A 165 -14.30 -17.25 17.19
C GLY A 165 -13.68 -18.65 17.19
N ASP A 166 -12.73 -18.96 16.28
CA ASP A 166 -11.93 -20.18 16.32
C ASP A 166 -10.52 -19.88 16.86
N LYS A 167 -9.62 -19.41 15.99
CA LYS A 167 -8.22 -19.11 16.34
C LYS A 167 -8.01 -17.68 16.80
N ILE A 168 -8.86 -16.76 16.35
CA ILE A 168 -8.85 -15.37 16.81
C ILE A 168 -10.01 -15.19 17.78
N ARG A 169 -9.67 -15.01 19.06
CA ARG A 169 -10.65 -14.87 20.15
C ARG A 169 -10.90 -13.42 20.54
N ALA A 170 -9.99 -12.50 20.19
CA ALA A 170 -10.16 -11.09 20.46
C ALA A 170 -9.58 -10.24 19.32
N MET A 171 -10.14 -9.05 19.12
CA MET A 171 -9.64 -8.06 18.15
C MET A 171 -9.65 -6.65 18.75
N LEU A 172 -8.63 -5.87 18.41
CA LEU A 172 -8.61 -4.42 18.57
C LEU A 172 -8.66 -3.80 17.17
N ILE A 173 -9.73 -3.06 16.89
CA ILE A 173 -9.93 -2.36 15.61
C ILE A 173 -9.73 -0.88 15.87
N ASP A 174 -8.86 -0.24 15.12
CA ASP A 174 -8.50 1.16 15.28
C ASP A 174 -8.80 1.94 14.00
N GLY A 175 -9.78 2.86 14.07
CA GLY A 175 -10.13 3.76 12.96
C GLY A 175 -10.74 3.07 11.73
N GLU A 176 -11.37 1.90 11.88
CA GLU A 176 -12.04 1.17 10.79
C GLU A 176 -13.49 0.79 11.09
N ASN A 177 -14.37 0.95 10.09
CA ASN A 177 -15.76 0.51 10.14
C ASN A 177 -15.98 -0.75 9.30
N THR A 178 -15.37 -1.85 9.74
CA THR A 178 -15.42 -3.19 9.13
C THR A 178 -16.80 -3.61 8.63
N LEU A 179 -17.89 -3.37 9.38
CA LEU A 179 -19.24 -3.78 8.94
C LEU A 179 -19.77 -3.07 7.70
N VAL A 180 -19.23 -1.88 7.39
CA VAL A 180 -19.69 -1.06 6.27
C VAL A 180 -18.73 -1.14 5.10
N THR A 181 -17.42 -1.19 5.36
CA THR A 181 -16.40 -1.02 4.31
C THR A 181 -15.79 -2.32 3.81
N ASP A 182 -15.91 -3.43 4.55
CA ASP A 182 -15.43 -4.73 4.09
C ASP A 182 -16.53 -5.50 3.31
N PRO A 183 -16.14 -6.35 2.34
CA PRO A 183 -17.09 -7.14 1.56
C PRO A 183 -17.78 -8.19 2.43
N ASP A 184 -18.96 -8.62 1.99
CA ASP A 184 -19.81 -9.58 2.72
C ASP A 184 -20.07 -9.15 4.17
N ARG A 185 -21.00 -8.20 4.31
CA ARG A 185 -21.40 -7.64 5.61
C ARG A 185 -21.88 -8.72 6.58
N GLU A 186 -22.61 -9.73 6.09
CA GLU A 186 -23.13 -10.80 6.95
C GLU A 186 -21.99 -11.64 7.53
N HIS A 187 -21.00 -11.98 6.69
CA HIS A 187 -19.78 -12.63 7.15
C HIS A 187 -19.03 -11.78 8.19
N CYS A 188 -18.82 -10.49 7.91
CA CYS A 188 -18.14 -9.59 8.83
C CYS A 188 -18.87 -9.46 10.17
N GLU A 189 -20.19 -9.30 10.16
CA GLU A 189 -21.01 -9.22 11.37
C GLU A 189 -20.96 -10.52 12.18
N HIS A 190 -21.05 -11.67 11.50
CA HIS A 190 -20.92 -12.97 12.14
C HIS A 190 -19.53 -13.15 12.78
N ALA A 191 -18.47 -12.81 12.06
CA ALA A 191 -17.09 -12.91 12.55
C ALA A 191 -16.88 -12.07 13.82
N LEU A 192 -17.26 -10.79 13.79
CA LEU A 192 -17.08 -9.88 14.93
C LEU A 192 -17.90 -10.34 16.16
N LYS A 193 -19.14 -10.81 15.96
CA LYS A 193 -19.97 -11.35 17.06
C LYS A 193 -19.48 -12.69 17.63
N SER A 194 -18.61 -13.38 16.91
CA SER A 194 -18.06 -14.67 17.35
C SER A 194 -16.80 -14.53 18.21
N LEU A 195 -16.26 -13.32 18.32
CA LEU A 195 -15.14 -13.01 19.23
C LEU A 195 -15.58 -13.12 20.69
N ASP A 196 -14.64 -13.50 21.57
CA ASP A 196 -14.83 -13.42 23.02
C ASP A 196 -14.69 -11.97 23.52
N PHE A 197 -13.95 -11.13 22.79
CA PHE A 197 -13.73 -9.73 23.16
C PHE A 197 -13.38 -8.84 21.96
N LEU A 198 -14.13 -7.75 21.78
CA LEU A 198 -13.92 -6.75 20.73
C LEU A 198 -13.68 -5.36 21.35
N VAL A 199 -12.53 -4.77 21.01
CA VAL A 199 -12.18 -3.39 21.34
C VAL A 199 -12.20 -2.55 20.07
N VAL A 200 -12.81 -1.37 20.12
CA VAL A 200 -12.82 -0.42 19.00
C VAL A 200 -12.31 0.94 19.47
N CYS A 201 -11.29 1.47 18.79
CA CYS A 201 -10.86 2.86 18.90
C CYS A 201 -11.46 3.65 17.73
N ASP A 202 -12.33 4.62 18.02
CA ASP A 202 -13.04 5.38 16.98
C ASP A 202 -13.42 6.78 17.48
N LEU A 203 -13.61 7.69 16.52
CA LEU A 203 -14.12 9.04 16.76
C LEU A 203 -15.64 9.02 16.95
N PHE A 204 -16.32 8.09 16.29
CA PHE A 204 -17.77 7.98 16.27
C PHE A 204 -18.25 6.60 16.71
N MET A 205 -19.52 6.53 17.15
CA MET A 205 -20.19 5.25 17.34
C MET A 205 -20.60 4.68 15.98
N THR A 206 -19.65 4.07 15.28
CA THR A 206 -19.83 3.37 14.00
C THR A 206 -20.60 2.06 14.18
N GLU A 207 -21.03 1.45 13.08
CA GLU A 207 -21.68 0.14 13.09
C GLU A 207 -20.77 -0.94 13.71
N THR A 208 -19.46 -0.91 13.41
CA THR A 208 -18.47 -1.77 14.07
C THR A 208 -18.33 -1.44 15.55
N ALA A 209 -18.22 -0.16 15.94
CA ALA A 209 -18.13 0.23 17.35
C ALA A 209 -19.38 -0.19 18.15
N GLY A 210 -20.55 -0.20 17.52
CA GLY A 210 -21.80 -0.66 18.12
C GLY A 210 -21.83 -2.16 18.47
N LEU A 211 -20.90 -2.95 17.94
CA LEU A 211 -20.72 -4.37 18.31
C LEU A 211 -19.64 -4.58 19.39
N ALA A 212 -18.87 -3.55 19.73
CA ALA A 212 -17.70 -3.69 20.60
C ALA A 212 -18.09 -3.86 22.08
N ASP A 213 -17.30 -4.66 22.81
CA ASP A 213 -17.39 -4.75 24.26
C ASP A 213 -16.84 -3.48 24.93
N VAL A 214 -15.81 -2.87 24.33
CA VAL A 214 -15.20 -1.63 24.78
C VAL A 214 -14.97 -0.70 23.59
N VAL A 215 -15.40 0.55 23.75
CA VAL A 215 -15.08 1.63 22.81
C VAL A 215 -14.18 2.64 23.50
N PHE A 216 -13.00 2.90 22.92
CA PHE A 216 -12.13 3.99 23.33
C PHE A 216 -12.33 5.20 22.41
N PRO A 217 -12.70 6.38 22.96
CA PRO A 217 -12.88 7.57 22.16
C PRO A 217 -11.52 8.09 21.67
N ALA A 218 -11.32 8.07 20.35
CA ALA A 218 -10.13 8.58 19.69
C ALA A 218 -10.26 10.07 19.35
N SER A 219 -9.15 10.80 19.33
CA SER A 219 -9.11 12.20 18.90
C SER A 219 -9.12 12.33 17.38
N GLY A 220 -9.82 13.32 16.85
CA GLY A 220 -9.86 13.60 15.41
C GLY A 220 -8.63 14.32 14.86
N PHE A 221 -8.59 14.51 13.54
CA PHE A 221 -7.44 15.08 12.83
C PHE A 221 -7.04 16.47 13.39
N ALA A 222 -8.02 17.33 13.69
CA ALA A 222 -7.77 18.68 14.19
C ALA A 222 -7.40 18.71 15.69
N GLU A 223 -7.44 17.55 16.36
CA GLU A 223 -7.34 17.40 17.81
C GLU A 223 -6.03 16.74 18.26
N THR A 224 -5.27 16.19 17.32
CA THR A 224 -3.99 15.52 17.58
C THR A 224 -2.84 16.14 16.79
N ASP A 225 -1.65 16.00 17.34
CA ASP A 225 -0.39 16.20 16.62
C ASP A 225 0.08 14.87 16.03
N GLY A 226 0.82 14.93 14.93
CA GLY A 226 1.39 13.75 14.30
C GLY A 226 1.94 14.02 12.91
N THR A 227 2.01 12.97 12.10
CA THR A 227 2.39 13.04 10.69
C THR A 227 1.46 12.20 9.83
N GLN A 228 1.25 12.62 8.60
CA GLN A 228 0.61 11.82 7.56
C GLN A 228 1.54 11.74 6.35
N THR A 229 1.54 10.60 5.67
CA THR A 229 2.27 10.41 4.42
C THR A 229 1.26 10.18 3.29
N ASN A 230 1.31 11.03 2.28
CA ASN A 230 0.32 11.05 1.19
C ASN A 230 0.71 10.13 0.01
N THR A 231 -0.07 10.18 -1.08
CA THR A 231 0.11 9.31 -2.26
C THR A 231 1.45 9.46 -2.97
N GLU A 232 2.12 10.62 -2.88
CA GLU A 232 3.43 10.85 -3.47
C GLU A 232 4.59 10.60 -2.49
N ARG A 233 4.30 9.94 -1.35
CA ARG A 233 5.24 9.64 -0.25
C ARG A 233 5.72 10.88 0.52
N ARG A 234 5.02 12.00 0.39
CA ARG A 234 5.35 13.22 1.13
C ARG A 234 4.90 13.09 2.57
N VAL A 235 5.84 13.24 3.49
CA VAL A 235 5.58 13.27 4.94
C VAL A 235 5.16 14.68 5.34
N GLN A 236 3.98 14.83 5.94
CA GLN A 236 3.35 16.11 6.26
C GLN A 236 3.00 16.16 7.75
N ARG A 237 3.28 17.29 8.41
CA ARG A 237 2.90 17.49 9.81
C ARG A 237 1.40 17.73 9.98
N LEU A 238 0.82 16.93 10.87
CA LEU A 238 -0.47 17.19 11.48
C LEU A 238 -0.26 18.04 12.73
N ARG A 239 -1.06 19.10 12.88
CA ARG A 239 -0.98 20.02 14.02
C ARG A 239 -2.32 20.09 14.71
N ARG A 240 -2.28 19.95 16.03
CA ARG A 240 -3.47 20.15 16.85
C ARG A 240 -3.95 21.60 16.77
N ALA A 241 -5.17 21.78 16.27
CA ALA A 241 -5.84 23.08 16.18
C ALA A 241 -6.78 23.33 17.38
N THR A 242 -7.32 22.27 17.98
CA THR A 242 -8.24 22.31 19.13
C THR A 242 -7.93 21.18 20.11
N PRO A 243 -8.20 21.29 21.41
CA PRO A 243 -8.12 20.13 22.31
C PRO A 243 -9.13 19.03 21.88
N PRO A 244 -8.81 17.74 22.12
CA PRO A 244 -9.77 16.65 21.97
C PRO A 244 -11.01 16.84 22.85
N PRO A 245 -12.21 16.45 22.40
CA PRO A 245 -13.44 16.57 23.16
C PRO A 245 -13.52 15.54 24.28
N GLY A 246 -14.02 15.95 25.44
CA GLY A 246 -14.30 15.05 26.56
C GLY A 246 -13.06 14.27 27.01
N GLU A 247 -13.16 12.94 26.98
CA GLU A 247 -12.08 12.02 27.37
C GLU A 247 -11.27 11.49 26.19
N ALA A 248 -11.51 12.00 24.97
CA ALA A 248 -10.84 11.52 23.77
C ALA A 248 -9.31 11.68 23.88
N LYS A 249 -8.60 10.69 23.33
CA LYS A 249 -7.14 10.64 23.33
C LYS A 249 -6.60 10.26 21.95
N PRO A 250 -5.38 10.69 21.60
CA PRO A 250 -4.69 10.16 20.43
C PRO A 250 -4.53 8.66 20.49
N ASP A 251 -4.63 7.99 19.34
CA ASP A 251 -4.60 6.54 19.20
C ASP A 251 -3.29 5.94 19.75
N TRP A 252 -2.15 6.58 19.46
CA TRP A 252 -0.85 6.21 20.01
C TRP A 252 -0.82 6.20 21.53
N TRP A 253 -1.55 7.14 22.17
CA TRP A 253 -1.63 7.21 23.62
C TRP A 253 -2.48 6.07 24.16
N ILE A 254 -3.62 5.77 23.53
CA ILE A 254 -4.49 4.66 23.91
C ILE A 254 -3.71 3.34 23.86
N VAL A 255 -3.05 3.06 22.74
CA VAL A 255 -2.22 1.85 22.55
C VAL A 255 -1.09 1.80 23.58
N SER A 256 -0.38 2.89 23.81
CA SER A 256 0.70 2.95 24.81
C SER A 256 0.20 2.65 26.23
N ARG A 257 -0.97 3.18 26.60
CA ARG A 257 -1.56 2.95 27.92
C ARG A 257 -2.11 1.54 28.10
N LEU A 258 -2.60 0.91 27.04
CA LEU A 258 -2.97 -0.50 27.05
C LEU A 258 -1.72 -1.35 27.24
N ALA A 259 -0.66 -1.10 26.47
CA ALA A 259 0.60 -1.83 26.57
C ALA A 259 1.22 -1.73 27.98
N GLN A 260 1.27 -0.53 28.57
CA GLN A 260 1.74 -0.33 29.94
C GLN A 260 0.92 -1.12 30.97
N ARG A 261 -0.41 -1.14 30.83
CA ARG A 261 -1.29 -1.91 31.73
C ARG A 261 -1.15 -3.42 31.58
N MET A 262 -0.74 -3.88 30.40
CA MET A 262 -0.38 -5.28 30.16
C MET A 262 1.03 -5.64 30.65
N GLY A 263 1.77 -4.66 31.19
CA GLY A 263 3.12 -4.86 31.73
C GLY A 263 4.24 -4.76 30.70
N PHE A 264 3.96 -4.23 29.50
CA PHE A 264 5.01 -3.94 28.52
C PHE A 264 5.77 -2.66 28.89
N GLN A 265 7.09 -2.69 28.67
CA GLN A 265 7.98 -1.53 28.81
C GLN A 265 8.19 -0.87 27.44
N GLY A 266 8.76 0.34 27.41
CA GLY A 266 9.09 1.05 26.17
C GLY A 266 7.94 1.84 25.55
N PHE A 267 6.83 2.00 26.27
CA PHE A 267 5.65 2.75 25.82
C PHE A 267 5.47 4.08 26.57
N ASP A 268 6.55 4.63 27.13
CA ASP A 268 6.54 5.85 27.95
C ASP A 268 6.66 7.13 27.09
N TYR A 269 5.92 7.18 25.99
CA TYR A 269 5.89 8.34 25.10
C TYR A 269 5.09 9.49 25.73
N SER A 270 5.65 10.71 25.67
CA SER A 270 5.01 11.92 26.20
C SER A 270 4.23 12.66 25.13
N GLU A 271 4.70 12.62 23.89
CA GLU A 271 4.12 13.31 22.74
C GLU A 271 4.34 12.54 21.43
N ALA A 272 3.59 12.94 20.38
CA ALA A 272 3.70 12.31 19.06
C ALA A 272 5.12 12.43 18.45
N LYS A 273 5.89 13.45 18.85
CA LYS A 273 7.30 13.61 18.49
C LYS A 273 8.14 12.40 18.89
N ASP A 274 7.91 11.86 20.08
CA ASP A 274 8.69 10.73 20.59
C ASP A 274 8.49 9.48 19.72
N VAL A 275 7.22 9.19 19.38
CA VAL A 275 6.84 8.07 18.52
C VAL A 275 7.41 8.23 17.12
N PHE A 276 7.29 9.43 16.54
CA PHE A 276 7.80 9.69 15.19
C PHE A 276 9.33 9.62 15.12
N ASN A 277 10.03 10.12 16.12
CA ASN A 277 11.49 10.06 16.16
C ASN A 277 12.00 8.63 16.36
N GLU A 278 11.31 7.79 17.15
CA GLU A 278 11.63 6.36 17.22
C GLU A 278 11.45 5.69 15.85
N LEU A 279 10.33 5.94 15.17
CA LEU A 279 10.11 5.47 13.79
C LEU A 279 11.28 5.83 12.87
N CYS A 280 11.69 7.11 12.88
CA CYS A 280 12.81 7.59 12.08
C CYS A 280 14.11 6.84 12.40
N SER A 281 14.40 6.59 13.68
CA SER A 281 15.59 5.85 14.11
C SER A 281 15.62 4.39 13.66
N LEU A 282 14.46 3.78 13.42
CA LEU A 282 14.34 2.35 13.08
C LEU A 282 14.09 2.10 11.59
N SER A 283 13.63 3.10 10.84
CA SER A 283 13.25 3.01 9.43
C SER A 283 14.36 3.57 8.51
N PRO A 284 15.02 2.75 7.68
CA PRO A 284 16.03 3.21 6.74
C PRO A 284 15.52 4.27 5.77
N THR A 285 14.24 4.21 5.41
CA THR A 285 13.61 5.17 4.50
C THR A 285 13.32 6.54 5.15
N TYR A 286 13.30 6.61 6.49
CA TYR A 286 13.02 7.81 7.28
C TYR A 286 14.24 8.25 8.11
N ALA A 287 15.39 7.59 7.98
CA ALA A 287 16.56 7.76 8.85
C ALA A 287 17.13 9.18 8.83
N GLY A 288 16.92 9.93 7.75
CA GLY A 288 17.29 11.33 7.61
C GLY A 288 16.20 12.33 8.00
N LEU A 289 15.11 11.88 8.62
CA LEU A 289 14.02 12.70 9.11
C LEU A 289 13.99 12.69 10.64
N ASP A 290 13.40 13.73 11.19
CA ASP A 290 12.92 13.81 12.56
C ASP A 290 11.73 14.77 12.58
N TRP A 291 11.10 14.92 13.75
CA TRP A 291 9.93 15.76 13.95
C TRP A 291 10.12 17.23 13.53
N ASP A 292 11.34 17.74 13.63
CA ASP A 292 11.67 19.14 13.37
C ASP A 292 11.94 19.35 11.87
N ARG A 293 12.57 18.37 11.19
CA ARG A 293 12.75 18.38 9.73
C ARG A 293 11.42 18.29 8.99
N VAL A 294 10.47 17.48 9.46
CA VAL A 294 9.18 17.34 8.76
C VAL A 294 8.23 18.52 8.99
N GLU A 295 8.63 19.55 9.74
CA GLU A 295 7.80 20.71 10.09
C GLU A 295 7.08 21.31 8.88
N HIS A 296 7.77 21.50 7.75
CA HIS A 296 7.19 22.14 6.56
C HIS A 296 6.60 21.16 5.53
N GLY A 297 6.69 19.85 5.77
CA GLY A 297 6.12 18.84 4.88
C GLY A 297 6.80 18.73 3.50
N GLU A 298 8.09 19.04 3.42
CA GLU A 298 8.79 19.20 2.14
C GLU A 298 9.36 17.89 1.58
N TYR A 299 9.45 16.84 2.40
CA TYR A 299 10.18 15.62 2.08
C TYR A 299 9.28 14.50 1.54
N GLN A 300 9.60 14.00 0.34
CA GLN A 300 9.23 12.64 -0.07
C GLN A 300 10.29 11.65 0.39
N TRP A 301 9.86 10.57 1.03
CA TRP A 301 10.77 9.47 1.33
C TRP A 301 11.06 8.64 0.06
N PRO A 302 12.23 7.97 -0.04
CA PRO A 302 13.25 7.80 1.00
C PRO A 302 14.05 9.08 1.34
N VAL A 303 14.44 9.21 2.60
CA VAL A 303 15.41 10.19 3.10
C VAL A 303 16.39 9.43 3.98
N PRO A 304 17.47 8.86 3.41
CA PRO A 304 18.31 7.88 4.09
C PRO A 304 19.24 8.47 5.15
N GLU A 305 19.53 9.77 5.09
CA GLU A 305 20.45 10.43 6.01
C GLU A 305 20.09 11.91 6.21
N GLU A 306 20.54 12.47 7.32
CA GLU A 306 20.34 13.88 7.63
C GLU A 306 21.00 14.75 6.55
N GLY A 307 20.29 15.79 6.10
CA GLY A 307 20.74 16.68 5.03
C GLY A 307 20.33 16.24 3.62
N HIS A 308 19.82 15.01 3.45
CA HIS A 308 19.28 14.57 2.15
C HIS A 308 18.07 15.44 1.73
N PRO A 309 17.97 15.86 0.45
CA PRO A 309 16.94 16.79 -0.03
C PRO A 309 15.54 16.17 -0.18
N GLY A 310 15.42 14.86 0.05
CA GLY A 310 14.24 14.06 -0.26
C GLY A 310 14.34 13.38 -1.63
N THR A 311 13.44 12.45 -1.90
CA THR A 311 13.40 11.69 -3.17
C THR A 311 12.05 11.90 -3.87
N PRO A 312 11.90 13.00 -4.63
CA PRO A 312 10.66 13.29 -5.35
C PRO A 312 10.29 12.21 -6.36
N ARG A 313 11.28 11.55 -6.96
CA ARG A 313 11.10 10.50 -7.96
C ARG A 313 11.92 9.28 -7.61
N LEU A 314 11.29 8.11 -7.67
CA LEU A 314 11.97 6.84 -7.46
C LEU A 314 12.63 6.37 -8.74
N HIS A 315 13.65 5.52 -8.57
CA HIS A 315 14.30 4.79 -9.65
C HIS A 315 15.03 5.64 -10.67
N GLU A 316 15.48 6.85 -10.34
CA GLU A 316 16.35 7.63 -11.24
C GLU A 316 17.68 6.89 -11.47
N ASP A 317 18.33 6.47 -10.39
CA ASP A 317 19.67 5.83 -10.42
C ASP A 317 19.65 4.29 -10.49
N GLY A 318 18.48 3.66 -10.54
CA GLY A 318 18.37 2.20 -10.56
C GLY A 318 17.12 1.67 -9.85
N PHE A 319 16.77 0.41 -10.11
CA PHE A 319 15.75 -0.25 -9.31
C PHE A 319 16.35 -0.76 -8.00
N ILE A 320 15.55 -0.81 -6.93
CA ILE A 320 16.01 -1.28 -5.61
C ILE A 320 16.52 -2.72 -5.67
N ASN A 321 15.87 -3.55 -6.50
CA ASN A 321 16.26 -4.93 -6.81
C ASN A 321 17.23 -5.02 -8.02
N GLY A 322 17.90 -3.93 -8.38
CA GLY A 322 18.83 -3.83 -9.50
C GLY A 322 18.15 -3.56 -10.84
N ARG A 323 17.27 -4.48 -11.28
CA ARG A 323 16.63 -4.41 -12.62
C ARG A 323 15.12 -4.56 -12.54
N GLY A 324 14.41 -3.85 -13.42
CA GLY A 324 12.98 -4.02 -13.63
C GLY A 324 12.68 -5.41 -14.20
N ILE A 325 11.72 -6.12 -13.63
CA ILE A 325 11.46 -7.52 -13.99
C ILE A 325 10.17 -7.60 -14.80
N PHE A 326 10.25 -7.99 -16.07
CA PHE A 326 9.06 -8.29 -16.84
C PHE A 326 8.32 -9.52 -16.32
N LYS A 327 7.00 -9.50 -16.41
CA LYS A 327 6.13 -10.60 -15.96
C LYS A 327 5.32 -11.17 -17.10
N LEU A 328 5.30 -12.50 -17.22
CA LEU A 328 4.53 -13.22 -18.24
C LEU A 328 3.11 -13.46 -17.73
N ILE A 329 2.24 -12.47 -17.92
CA ILE A 329 0.86 -12.48 -17.45
C ILE A 329 -0.08 -13.04 -18.51
N ARG A 330 -1.04 -13.88 -18.10
CA ARG A 330 -2.15 -14.34 -18.94
C ARG A 330 -3.47 -13.76 -18.43
N TYR A 331 -4.42 -13.58 -19.33
CA TYR A 331 -5.78 -13.22 -18.97
C TYR A 331 -6.46 -14.37 -18.22
N ARG A 332 -7.30 -14.00 -17.26
CA ARG A 332 -8.28 -14.87 -16.61
C ARG A 332 -9.56 -14.09 -16.43
N ASP A 333 -10.69 -14.77 -16.56
CA ASP A 333 -12.00 -14.22 -16.24
C ASP A 333 -12.06 -13.84 -14.75
N PRO A 334 -12.94 -12.89 -14.37
CA PRO A 334 -13.30 -12.67 -12.97
C PRO A 334 -13.86 -13.96 -12.33
N ALA A 335 -13.86 -14.03 -11.00
CA ALA A 335 -14.42 -15.20 -10.29
C ALA A 335 -15.94 -15.32 -10.50
N GLU A 336 -16.61 -14.17 -10.71
CA GLU A 336 -18.04 -14.07 -10.99
C GLU A 336 -18.22 -13.52 -12.41
N THR A 337 -18.94 -14.26 -13.24
CA THR A 337 -19.31 -13.86 -14.59
C THR A 337 -20.82 -13.79 -14.68
N VAL A 338 -21.34 -12.88 -15.50
CA VAL A 338 -22.78 -12.76 -15.74
C VAL A 338 -23.35 -14.04 -16.37
N ASP A 339 -24.60 -14.35 -16.02
CA ASP A 339 -25.38 -15.44 -16.62
C ASP A 339 -26.85 -15.03 -16.80
N ASP A 340 -27.72 -15.97 -17.19
CA ASP A 340 -29.14 -15.67 -17.43
C ASP A 340 -29.91 -15.30 -16.13
N GLU A 341 -29.45 -15.75 -14.96
CA GLU A 341 -30.06 -15.45 -13.65
C GLU A 341 -29.51 -14.14 -13.07
N TYR A 342 -28.23 -13.86 -13.31
CA TYR A 342 -27.49 -12.66 -12.89
C TYR A 342 -26.83 -11.99 -14.12
N PRO A 343 -27.61 -11.30 -14.98
CA PRO A 343 -27.12 -10.78 -16.26
C PRO A 343 -26.35 -9.45 -16.15
N VAL A 344 -26.10 -8.94 -14.93
CA VAL A 344 -25.51 -7.62 -14.65
C VAL A 344 -24.41 -7.68 -13.61
#